data_AF-A0A2S9AI30-F1
#
_entry.id   AF-A0A2S9AI30-F1
#
_cell.length_a   1.000
_cell.length_b   1.000
_cell.length_c   1.000
_cell.angle_alpha   90.00
_cell.angle_beta   90.00
_cell.angle_gamma   90.00
#
_symmetry.space_group_name_H-M   'P 1'
#
loop_
_entity.id
_entity.type
_entity.pdbx_description
1 polymer ?
#
loop_
_entity_poly.entity_id
_entity_poly.type
_entity_poly.pdbx_seq_one_letter_code
_entity_poly.pdbx_strand_id
1 'polypeptide(L)'
;MVWVDKLNIRGPEGPEGPEGPQGLPGAGAVPADAAVAGYVGTAGTSETRTALDARYARVLTPEQFGAVGDGIADDTTALQALLAAVQDGDTILGRADGRYLFTTNLNLTGKDRWEWSGGVYLFASLQVGIKGSVVAIRLNQCDDAWMHDIRVESLTQAQQHNGVSVENSVGTVLERVVAYDFRWVGLGVSGSSRDVTLVDCQGLRCYVGGFLNSTTAGVKIRGGRYSSEWSKTQEFIDKGGIWDPTSLYYDGLIVGGNEWLIDGVTLDDNGQSGVYGGGGNFGGVVSNCVVTRNWNKGIDFGVVGAVTPENAIDQLVFSGNTVKGNKTGDIHLSDATRCLIIGNRVETTEPTFGIGLNGASQGNTILGNRIRSTAANAAIFVNTTATGNHVLHNPVSASTAYSVNAAANVLTSLTGTTISHKSALTVDLAANSGFEGRLALSVTASADNTYAQIASNMPVRFADGGGVRKQIQVGGVQSTAPIIPQGGNTASRPTMASGGDFGAFYFDLTLGKPIFWNGTVWKDAAGATV
;
A
#
# COMPACT_ATOMS: atom_id res chain seq x y z
N MET A 1 -42.10 21.65 27.40
CA MET A 1 -41.11 22.18 26.43
C MET A 1 -41.54 21.65 25.07
N VAL A 2 -42.32 22.45 24.34
CA VAL A 2 -42.98 22.05 23.09
C VAL A 2 -42.10 22.52 21.93
N TRP A 3 -41.77 21.57 21.04
CA TRP A 3 -41.03 21.81 19.81
C TRP A 3 -41.87 22.67 18.87
N VAL A 4 -41.29 23.77 18.39
CA VAL A 4 -41.89 24.63 17.36
C VAL A 4 -41.38 24.10 16.02
N ASP A 5 -42.29 23.55 15.23
CA ASP A 5 -42.06 23.21 13.82
C ASP A 5 -41.59 24.45 13.05
N LYS A 6 -40.46 24.30 12.36
CA LYS A 6 -39.99 25.30 11.41
C LYS A 6 -40.94 25.33 10.22
N LEU A 7 -41.77 26.37 10.15
CA LEU A 7 -42.54 26.75 8.98
C LEU A 7 -41.63 26.79 7.75
N ASN A 8 -41.86 25.86 6.81
CA ASN A 8 -41.32 25.92 5.47
C ASN A 8 -42.13 26.96 4.68
N ILE A 9 -41.75 28.23 4.77
CA ILE A 9 -42.39 29.30 4.01
C ILE A 9 -41.92 29.15 2.55
N ARG A 10 -42.66 28.37 1.75
CA ARG A 10 -42.54 28.45 0.29
C ARG A 10 -42.90 29.87 -0.11
N GLY A 11 -42.01 30.54 -0.86
CA GLY A 11 -42.36 31.77 -1.55
C GLY A 11 -43.57 31.54 -2.46
N PRO A 12 -44.32 32.60 -2.82
CA PRO A 12 -45.42 32.48 -3.76
C PRO A 12 -44.92 31.85 -5.06
N GLU A 13 -45.74 30.99 -5.64
CA GLU A 13 -45.49 30.39 -6.94
C GLU A 13 -45.27 31.51 -7.97
N GLY A 14 -44.22 31.35 -8.79
CA GLY A 14 -43.96 32.31 -9.87
C GLY A 14 -45.15 32.35 -10.83
N PRO A 15 -45.35 33.47 -11.55
CA PRO A 15 -46.39 33.53 -12.58
C PRO A 15 -46.18 32.40 -13.60
N GLU A 16 -47.26 31.74 -13.97
CA GLU A 16 -47.29 30.74 -15.03
C GLU A 16 -46.68 31.35 -16.30
N GLY A 17 -45.69 30.66 -16.87
CA GLY A 17 -45.08 31.08 -18.12
C GLY A 17 -46.08 31.01 -19.27
N PRO A 18 -45.89 31.79 -20.35
CA PRO A 18 -46.76 31.71 -21.52
C PRO A 18 -46.78 30.28 -22.07
N GLU A 19 -47.98 29.77 -22.36
CA GLU A 19 -48.19 28.47 -23.00
C GLU A 19 -47.39 28.42 -24.30
N GLY A 20 -46.59 27.36 -24.48
CA GLY A 20 -45.81 27.17 -25.69
C GLY A 20 -46.74 27.01 -26.92
N PRO A 21 -46.26 27.34 -28.13
CA PRO A 21 -47.09 27.22 -29.33
C PRO A 21 -47.61 25.79 -29.51
N GLN A 22 -48.94 25.67 -29.60
CA GLN A 22 -49.64 24.41 -29.88
C GLN A 22 -49.15 23.83 -31.21
N GLY A 23 -48.79 22.53 -31.23
CA GLY A 23 -48.37 21.84 -32.44
C GLY A 23 -49.42 21.96 -33.56
N LEU A 24 -48.96 22.08 -34.81
CA LEU A 24 -49.80 22.35 -35.98
C LEU A 24 -50.95 21.35 -36.13
N PRO A 25 -52.20 21.79 -36.39
CA PRO A 25 -53.29 20.90 -36.76
C PRO A 25 -53.16 20.41 -38.22
N GLY A 26 -53.16 19.09 -38.43
CA GLY A 26 -53.15 18.49 -39.77
C GLY A 26 -53.12 16.96 -39.74
N ALA A 27 -53.61 16.30 -40.79
CA ALA A 27 -53.59 14.84 -40.94
C ALA A 27 -52.13 14.35 -41.03
N GLY A 28 -51.58 13.92 -39.89
CA GLY A 28 -50.15 13.61 -39.72
C GLY A 28 -49.53 14.22 -38.46
N ALA A 29 -50.27 15.06 -37.72
CA ALA A 29 -49.89 15.49 -36.38
C ALA A 29 -49.99 14.28 -35.44
N VAL A 30 -48.88 13.57 -35.24
CA VAL A 30 -48.74 12.64 -34.12
C VAL A 30 -48.98 13.44 -32.84
N PRO A 31 -49.78 12.95 -31.88
CA PRO A 31 -49.91 13.58 -30.56
C PRO A 31 -48.52 13.94 -30.04
N ALA A 32 -48.35 15.10 -29.41
CA ALA A 32 -47.04 15.58 -28.95
C ALA A 32 -46.24 14.47 -28.25
N ASP A 33 -46.91 13.63 -27.46
CA ASP A 33 -46.31 12.48 -26.76
C ASP A 33 -45.81 11.37 -27.70
N ALA A 34 -46.48 11.09 -28.82
CA ALA A 34 -46.03 10.10 -29.80
C ALA A 34 -44.86 10.63 -30.65
N ALA A 35 -44.85 11.93 -30.96
CA ALA A 35 -43.71 12.58 -31.62
C ALA A 35 -42.49 12.66 -30.68
N VAL A 36 -42.71 13.05 -29.42
CA VAL A 36 -41.68 13.04 -28.37
C VAL A 36 -41.18 11.63 -28.09
N ALA A 37 -42.08 10.63 -28.01
CA ALA A 37 -41.69 9.22 -27.90
C ALA A 37 -40.86 8.76 -29.11
N GLY A 38 -41.18 9.22 -30.32
CA GLY A 38 -40.37 8.98 -31.52
C GLY A 38 -38.96 9.59 -31.42
N TYR A 39 -38.86 10.83 -30.91
CA TYR A 39 -37.58 11.51 -30.68
C TYR A 39 -36.73 10.85 -29.59
N VAL A 40 -37.34 10.21 -28.59
CA VAL A 40 -36.65 9.53 -27.48
C VAL A 40 -36.35 8.05 -27.76
N GLY A 41 -37.22 7.36 -28.51
CA GLY A 41 -37.18 5.91 -28.68
C GLY A 41 -36.29 5.40 -29.82
N THR A 42 -35.82 6.30 -30.71
CA THR A 42 -34.97 5.93 -31.86
C THR A 42 -33.55 6.41 -31.62
N ALA A 43 -32.59 5.47 -31.54
CA ALA A 43 -31.20 5.77 -31.21
C ALA A 43 -30.54 6.64 -32.30
N GLY A 44 -29.88 7.74 -31.89
CA GLY A 44 -29.03 8.57 -32.76
C GLY A 44 -29.74 9.48 -33.75
N THR A 45 -31.07 9.65 -33.67
CA THR A 45 -31.84 10.38 -34.71
C THR A 45 -32.40 11.73 -34.28
N SER A 46 -32.28 12.14 -33.02
CA SER A 46 -32.79 13.46 -32.58
C SER A 46 -31.84 14.17 -31.60
N GLU A 47 -31.74 15.49 -31.72
CA GLU A 47 -31.03 16.35 -30.76
C GLU A 47 -31.60 16.22 -29.34
N THR A 48 -32.89 15.90 -29.21
CA THR A 48 -33.55 15.66 -27.92
C THR A 48 -33.03 14.39 -27.25
N ARG A 49 -32.83 13.29 -27.99
CA ARG A 49 -32.22 12.08 -27.45
C ARG A 49 -30.77 12.31 -27.09
N THR A 50 -30.00 12.97 -27.95
CA THR A 50 -28.62 13.36 -27.65
C THR A 50 -28.54 14.22 -26.38
N ALA A 51 -29.46 15.17 -26.20
CA ALA A 51 -29.54 15.98 -24.99
C ALA A 51 -30.00 15.18 -23.75
N LEU A 52 -30.85 14.15 -23.92
CA LEU A 52 -31.30 13.28 -22.84
C LEU A 52 -30.21 12.30 -22.42
N ASP A 53 -29.50 11.68 -23.36
CA ASP A 53 -28.35 10.80 -23.12
C ASP A 53 -27.17 11.59 -22.52
N ALA A 54 -26.95 12.83 -22.99
CA ALA A 54 -26.00 13.74 -22.37
C ALA A 54 -26.44 14.19 -20.96
N ARG A 55 -27.73 14.13 -20.64
CA ARG A 55 -28.28 14.52 -19.33
C ARG A 55 -28.46 13.34 -18.37
N TYR A 56 -28.61 12.13 -18.89
CA TYR A 56 -28.79 10.88 -18.14
C TYR A 56 -27.91 9.82 -18.80
N ALA A 57 -26.84 9.42 -18.12
CA ALA A 57 -25.97 8.32 -18.54
C ALA A 57 -26.83 7.14 -19.02
N ARG A 58 -26.61 6.71 -20.25
CA ARG A 58 -27.41 5.63 -20.83
C ARG A 58 -27.05 4.34 -20.09
N VAL A 59 -28.06 3.74 -19.46
CA VAL A 59 -27.91 2.49 -18.71
C VAL A 59 -28.15 1.30 -19.63
N LEU A 60 -27.14 0.45 -19.76
CA LEU A 60 -27.16 -0.80 -20.50
C LEU A 60 -27.20 -1.97 -19.52
N THR A 61 -28.07 -2.96 -19.76
CA THR A 61 -28.10 -4.19 -18.96
C THR A 61 -27.84 -5.41 -19.85
N PRO A 62 -27.20 -6.48 -19.34
CA PRO A 62 -26.99 -7.71 -20.12
C PRO A 62 -28.28 -8.26 -20.78
N GLU A 63 -29.42 -8.16 -20.11
CA GLU A 63 -30.71 -8.68 -20.57
C GLU A 63 -31.25 -7.94 -21.80
N GLN A 64 -30.93 -6.65 -21.96
CA GLN A 64 -31.28 -5.89 -23.19
C GLN A 64 -30.61 -6.48 -24.43
N PHE A 65 -29.52 -7.23 -24.24
CA PHE A 65 -28.76 -7.91 -25.28
C PHE A 65 -29.00 -9.42 -25.30
N GLY A 66 -29.98 -9.91 -24.53
CA GLY A 66 -30.43 -11.30 -24.54
C GLY A 66 -29.73 -12.21 -23.52
N ALA A 67 -28.98 -11.68 -22.56
CA ALA A 67 -28.44 -12.48 -21.47
C ALA A 67 -29.58 -12.99 -20.57
N VAL A 68 -29.46 -14.22 -20.09
CA VAL A 68 -30.39 -14.87 -19.16
C VAL A 68 -29.96 -14.61 -17.72
N GLY A 69 -28.66 -14.70 -17.42
CA GLY A 69 -28.12 -14.40 -16.10
C GLY A 69 -28.57 -15.37 -15.00
N ASP A 70 -28.77 -16.66 -15.32
CA ASP A 70 -29.17 -17.72 -14.39
C ASP A 70 -27.99 -18.58 -13.88
N GLY A 71 -26.79 -18.33 -14.41
CA GLY A 71 -25.56 -19.05 -14.11
C GLY A 71 -25.42 -20.39 -14.83
N ILE A 72 -26.33 -20.70 -15.76
CA ILE A 72 -26.38 -21.97 -16.51
C ILE A 72 -26.34 -21.70 -18.02
N ALA A 73 -27.16 -20.77 -18.50
CA ALA A 73 -27.16 -20.38 -19.91
C ALA A 73 -25.87 -19.66 -20.27
N ASP A 74 -25.27 -20.00 -21.41
CA ASP A 74 -24.08 -19.29 -21.91
C ASP A 74 -24.48 -17.91 -22.45
N ASP A 75 -24.17 -16.88 -21.67
CA ASP A 75 -24.45 -15.47 -21.94
C ASP A 75 -23.35 -14.80 -22.78
N THR A 76 -22.34 -15.53 -23.26
CA THR A 76 -21.16 -14.98 -23.95
C THR A 76 -21.55 -14.02 -25.08
N THR A 77 -22.44 -14.43 -25.98
CA THR A 77 -22.82 -13.60 -27.14
C THR A 77 -23.56 -12.33 -26.71
N ALA A 78 -24.44 -12.42 -25.71
CA ALA A 78 -25.18 -11.27 -25.20
C ALA A 78 -24.25 -10.26 -24.52
N LEU A 79 -23.30 -10.74 -23.70
CA LEU A 79 -22.32 -9.89 -23.04
C LEU A 79 -21.36 -9.24 -24.04
N GLN A 80 -20.94 -9.94 -25.10
CA GLN A 80 -20.13 -9.36 -26.16
C GLN A 80 -20.89 -8.29 -26.94
N ALA A 81 -22.18 -8.51 -27.23
CA ALA A 81 -23.02 -7.53 -27.89
C ALA A 81 -23.24 -6.28 -27.02
N LEU A 82 -23.43 -6.47 -25.71
CA LEU A 82 -23.48 -5.40 -24.72
C LEU A 82 -22.19 -4.55 -24.77
N LEU A 83 -21.02 -5.18 -24.62
CA LEU A 83 -19.73 -4.45 -24.61
C LEU A 83 -19.44 -3.74 -25.94
N ALA A 84 -19.85 -4.31 -27.07
CA ALA A 84 -19.74 -3.65 -28.37
C ALA A 84 -20.63 -2.40 -28.50
N ALA A 85 -21.73 -2.34 -27.75
CA ALA A 85 -22.67 -1.22 -27.77
C ALA A 85 -22.27 -0.06 -26.84
N VAL A 86 -21.34 -0.28 -25.91
CA VAL A 86 -20.85 0.73 -24.96
C VAL A 86 -20.20 1.91 -25.68
N GLN A 87 -20.57 3.11 -25.26
CA GLN A 87 -20.01 4.39 -25.64
C GLN A 87 -19.50 5.11 -24.39
N ASP A 88 -18.73 6.17 -24.59
CA ASP A 88 -18.24 6.99 -23.50
C ASP A 88 -19.41 7.61 -22.72
N GLY A 89 -19.36 7.59 -21.39
CA GLY A 89 -20.43 8.09 -20.53
C GLY A 89 -21.54 7.08 -20.21
N ASP A 90 -21.52 5.89 -20.80
CA ASP A 90 -22.51 4.85 -20.49
C ASP A 90 -22.28 4.18 -19.13
N THR A 91 -23.35 3.63 -18.57
CA THR A 91 -23.33 2.75 -17.41
C THR A 91 -23.78 1.36 -17.79
N ILE A 92 -22.99 0.33 -17.47
CA ILE A 92 -23.37 -1.07 -17.53
C ILE A 92 -23.87 -1.50 -16.16
N LEU A 93 -25.11 -1.98 -16.08
CA LEU A 93 -25.71 -2.45 -14.83
C LEU A 93 -26.09 -3.92 -14.94
N GLY A 94 -25.30 -4.78 -14.32
CA GLY A 94 -25.63 -6.17 -14.07
C GLY A 94 -26.71 -6.30 -13.00
N ARG A 95 -27.62 -7.25 -13.19
CA ARG A 95 -28.69 -7.54 -12.24
C ARG A 95 -28.10 -8.04 -10.91
N ALA A 96 -28.64 -7.59 -9.78
CA ALA A 96 -28.11 -7.91 -8.45
C ALA A 96 -28.09 -9.42 -8.13
N ASP A 97 -29.08 -10.17 -8.63
CA ASP A 97 -29.13 -11.65 -8.55
C ASP A 97 -28.65 -12.32 -9.85
N GLY A 98 -28.17 -11.54 -10.83
CA GLY A 98 -27.68 -12.01 -12.11
C GLY A 98 -26.38 -12.79 -11.98
N ARG A 99 -26.36 -13.98 -12.55
CA ARG A 99 -25.18 -14.85 -12.69
C ARG A 99 -24.94 -15.10 -14.17
N TYR A 100 -23.96 -14.43 -14.76
CA TYR A 100 -23.74 -14.48 -16.21
C TYR A 100 -22.61 -15.44 -16.53
N LEU A 101 -22.94 -16.59 -17.13
CA LEU A 101 -21.95 -17.58 -17.56
C LEU A 101 -21.38 -17.18 -18.92
N PHE A 102 -20.06 -17.24 -19.06
CA PHE A 102 -19.40 -16.93 -20.32
C PHE A 102 -18.13 -17.77 -20.51
N THR A 103 -17.80 -18.06 -21.78
CA THR A 103 -16.80 -19.07 -22.15
C THR A 103 -15.61 -18.50 -22.94
N THR A 104 -15.67 -17.22 -23.31
CA THR A 104 -14.59 -16.50 -24.01
C THR A 104 -14.36 -15.12 -23.39
N ASN A 105 -13.20 -14.50 -23.64
CA ASN A 105 -12.86 -13.20 -23.04
C ASN A 105 -13.94 -12.14 -23.31
N LEU A 106 -14.25 -11.37 -22.27
CA LEU A 106 -14.98 -10.12 -22.38
C LEU A 106 -13.97 -8.97 -22.47
N ASN A 107 -13.89 -8.33 -23.63
CA ASN A 107 -12.94 -7.23 -23.87
C ASN A 107 -13.71 -5.93 -24.07
N LEU A 108 -13.40 -4.92 -23.26
CA LEU A 108 -13.79 -3.54 -23.50
C LEU A 108 -12.54 -2.75 -23.89
N THR A 109 -12.56 -2.05 -25.02
CA THR A 109 -11.38 -1.40 -25.59
C THR A 109 -11.67 0.00 -26.11
N GLY A 110 -10.81 0.96 -25.77
CA GLY A 110 -10.86 2.32 -26.36
C GLY A 110 -12.10 3.10 -25.95
N LYS A 111 -12.47 3.03 -24.66
CA LYS A 111 -13.68 3.66 -24.11
C LYS A 111 -13.35 4.44 -22.86
N ASP A 112 -13.87 5.65 -22.79
CA ASP A 112 -13.55 6.58 -21.72
C ASP A 112 -14.79 6.89 -20.86
N ARG A 113 -14.58 7.17 -19.57
CA ARG A 113 -15.63 7.68 -18.67
C ARG A 113 -16.91 6.83 -18.65
N TRP A 114 -16.78 5.53 -18.48
CA TRP A 114 -17.91 4.60 -18.36
C TRP A 114 -17.92 3.94 -16.98
N GLU A 115 -19.09 3.44 -16.59
CA GLU A 115 -19.30 2.69 -15.35
C GLU A 115 -19.71 1.26 -15.65
N TRP A 116 -19.25 0.28 -14.87
CA TRP A 116 -19.77 -1.08 -14.87
C TRP A 116 -19.96 -1.58 -13.45
N SER A 117 -21.20 -1.91 -13.09
CA SER A 117 -21.52 -2.40 -11.76
C SER A 117 -22.51 -3.57 -11.71
N GLY A 118 -22.43 -4.31 -10.61
CA GLY A 118 -23.37 -5.38 -10.27
C GLY A 118 -23.18 -6.70 -11.03
N GLY A 119 -23.72 -7.77 -10.44
CA GLY A 119 -23.73 -9.12 -11.02
C GLY A 119 -22.54 -10.00 -10.65
N VAL A 120 -22.71 -11.29 -10.92
CA VAL A 120 -21.67 -12.32 -10.80
C VAL A 120 -21.36 -12.85 -12.20
N TYR A 121 -20.10 -12.80 -12.60
CA TYR A 121 -19.62 -13.23 -13.91
C TYR A 121 -18.86 -14.55 -13.77
N LEU A 122 -19.41 -15.62 -14.33
CA LEU A 122 -18.88 -16.99 -14.22
C LEU A 122 -18.09 -17.34 -15.47
N PHE A 123 -16.78 -17.41 -15.36
CA PHE A 123 -15.89 -17.71 -16.48
C PHE A 123 -15.64 -19.22 -16.58
N ALA A 124 -16.10 -19.84 -17.67
CA ALA A 124 -15.98 -21.28 -17.91
C ALA A 124 -15.19 -21.59 -19.19
N SER A 125 -14.14 -20.82 -19.47
CA SER A 125 -13.34 -21.05 -20.67
C SER A 125 -12.49 -22.32 -20.56
N LEU A 126 -12.48 -23.12 -21.62
CA LEU A 126 -11.56 -24.24 -21.83
C LEU A 126 -10.41 -23.87 -22.76
N GLN A 127 -10.26 -22.59 -23.11
CA GLN A 127 -9.22 -22.15 -24.02
C GLN A 127 -7.83 -22.49 -23.43
N VAL A 128 -7.10 -23.32 -24.15
CA VAL A 128 -5.69 -23.60 -23.85
C VAL A 128 -4.87 -22.41 -24.35
N GLY A 129 -4.17 -21.75 -23.43
CA GLY A 129 -3.34 -20.60 -23.71
C GLY A 129 -1.99 -20.70 -23.03
N ILE A 130 -1.08 -19.82 -23.41
CA ILE A 130 0.13 -19.56 -22.61
C ILE A 130 -0.34 -18.95 -21.28
N LYS A 131 0.39 -19.20 -20.19
CA LYS A 131 0.05 -18.66 -18.85
C LYS A 131 -0.28 -17.17 -18.93
N GLY A 132 -1.48 -16.80 -18.47
CA GLY A 132 -1.95 -15.41 -18.45
C GLY A 132 -2.36 -14.80 -19.78
N SER A 133 -2.36 -15.54 -20.90
CA SER A 133 -2.78 -14.97 -22.20
C SER A 133 -4.30 -14.79 -22.33
N VAL A 134 -5.06 -15.59 -21.58
CA VAL A 134 -6.52 -15.54 -21.51
C VAL A 134 -6.93 -14.77 -20.26
N VAL A 135 -7.83 -13.80 -20.43
CA VAL A 135 -8.32 -12.92 -19.39
C VAL A 135 -9.84 -12.96 -19.42
N ALA A 136 -10.49 -13.21 -18.29
CA ALA A 136 -11.95 -13.26 -18.23
C ALA A 136 -12.56 -11.90 -18.60
N ILE A 137 -12.13 -10.83 -17.94
CA ILE A 137 -12.53 -9.45 -18.25
C ILE A 137 -11.29 -8.59 -18.48
N ARG A 138 -11.16 -8.03 -19.68
CA ARG A 138 -10.06 -7.13 -20.05
C ARG A 138 -10.58 -5.74 -20.34
N LEU A 139 -10.03 -4.76 -19.63
CA LEU A 139 -10.19 -3.33 -19.88
C LEU A 139 -8.88 -2.84 -20.51
N ASN A 140 -8.89 -2.54 -21.81
CA ASN A 140 -7.67 -2.15 -22.53
C ASN A 140 -7.84 -0.77 -23.17
N GLN A 141 -6.94 0.18 -22.88
CA GLN A 141 -7.09 1.57 -23.35
C GLN A 141 -8.45 2.14 -22.94
N CYS A 142 -8.79 1.99 -21.66
CA CYS A 142 -10.06 2.44 -21.08
C CYS A 142 -9.81 3.49 -20.01
N ASP A 143 -9.85 4.77 -20.38
CA ASP A 143 -9.45 5.83 -19.47
C ASP A 143 -10.63 6.35 -18.63
N ASP A 144 -10.35 6.78 -17.40
CA ASP A 144 -11.35 7.32 -16.47
C ASP A 144 -12.58 6.41 -16.24
N ALA A 145 -12.37 5.09 -16.34
CA ALA A 145 -13.41 4.08 -16.18
C ALA A 145 -13.62 3.68 -14.71
N TRP A 146 -14.84 3.30 -14.33
CA TRP A 146 -15.16 2.82 -12.98
C TRP A 146 -15.89 1.48 -13.02
N MET A 147 -15.25 0.43 -12.51
CA MET A 147 -15.85 -0.90 -12.38
C MET A 147 -16.03 -1.22 -10.89
N HIS A 148 -17.24 -1.53 -10.45
CA HIS A 148 -17.49 -1.75 -9.02
C HIS A 148 -18.59 -2.74 -8.68
N ASP A 149 -18.55 -3.29 -7.46
CA ASP A 149 -19.57 -4.24 -6.97
C ASP A 149 -19.76 -5.47 -7.87
N ILE A 150 -18.65 -5.94 -8.46
CA ILE A 150 -18.64 -7.07 -9.38
C ILE A 150 -17.84 -8.23 -8.81
N ARG A 151 -18.35 -9.44 -9.00
CA ARG A 151 -17.63 -10.68 -8.71
C ARG A 151 -17.40 -11.47 -9.98
N VAL A 152 -16.15 -11.84 -10.23
CA VAL A 152 -15.72 -12.69 -11.34
C VAL A 152 -15.17 -13.99 -10.77
N GLU A 153 -15.72 -15.12 -11.19
CA GLU A 153 -15.33 -16.45 -10.70
C GLU A 153 -14.86 -17.33 -11.85
N SER A 154 -13.73 -18.01 -11.69
CA SER A 154 -13.36 -19.08 -12.61
C SER A 154 -14.05 -20.39 -12.22
N LEU A 155 -14.76 -21.00 -13.16
CA LEU A 155 -15.28 -22.36 -13.04
C LEU A 155 -14.30 -23.42 -13.56
N THR A 156 -13.24 -22.99 -14.27
CA THR A 156 -12.24 -23.89 -14.84
C THR A 156 -10.88 -23.64 -14.21
N GLN A 157 -10.42 -24.63 -13.43
CA GLN A 157 -9.13 -24.58 -12.73
C GLN A 157 -8.01 -25.33 -13.48
N ALA A 158 -8.31 -25.89 -14.65
CA ALA A 158 -7.33 -26.61 -15.46
C ALA A 158 -6.41 -25.68 -16.26
N GLN A 159 -6.77 -24.40 -16.43
CA GLN A 159 -6.07 -23.44 -17.28
C GLN A 159 -5.61 -22.22 -16.49
N GLN A 160 -4.42 -21.70 -16.79
CA GLN A 160 -3.81 -20.58 -16.08
C GLN A 160 -4.27 -19.23 -16.65
N HIS A 161 -5.56 -18.93 -16.46
CA HIS A 161 -6.21 -17.70 -16.91
C HIS A 161 -6.16 -16.59 -15.85
N ASN A 162 -6.31 -15.35 -16.33
CA ASN A 162 -6.48 -14.16 -15.49
C ASN A 162 -7.95 -13.83 -15.26
N GLY A 163 -8.25 -13.22 -14.12
CA GLY A 163 -9.58 -12.69 -13.80
C GLY A 163 -9.87 -11.37 -14.49
N VAL A 164 -9.59 -10.27 -13.81
CA VAL A 164 -9.77 -8.91 -14.33
C VAL A 164 -8.42 -8.28 -14.62
N SER A 165 -8.25 -7.69 -15.81
CA SER A 165 -7.01 -7.01 -16.21
C SER A 165 -7.30 -5.59 -16.70
N VAL A 166 -6.58 -4.61 -16.15
CA VAL A 166 -6.53 -3.22 -16.62
C VAL A 166 -5.23 -3.01 -17.37
N GLU A 167 -5.32 -2.76 -18.67
CA GLU A 167 -4.19 -2.74 -19.60
C GLU A 167 -4.13 -1.41 -20.35
N ASN A 168 -2.95 -0.79 -20.40
CA ASN A 168 -2.72 0.46 -21.14
C ASN A 168 -3.77 1.56 -20.88
N SER A 169 -4.24 1.68 -19.63
CA SER A 169 -5.35 2.55 -19.24
C SER A 169 -4.92 3.55 -18.18
N VAL A 170 -5.56 4.72 -18.14
CA VAL A 170 -5.25 5.81 -17.22
C VAL A 170 -6.47 6.16 -16.37
N GLY A 171 -6.29 6.35 -15.07
CA GLY A 171 -7.37 6.83 -14.19
C GLY A 171 -8.49 5.81 -13.93
N THR A 172 -8.35 4.56 -14.38
CA THR A 172 -9.32 3.50 -14.13
C THR A 172 -9.43 3.18 -12.63
N VAL A 173 -10.65 3.01 -12.13
CA VAL A 173 -10.95 2.62 -10.76
C VAL A 173 -11.65 1.27 -10.74
N LEU A 174 -11.11 0.32 -9.96
CA LEU A 174 -11.80 -0.89 -9.55
C LEU A 174 -12.20 -0.74 -8.08
N GLU A 175 -13.48 -0.93 -7.74
CA GLU A 175 -13.95 -0.78 -6.36
C GLU A 175 -14.83 -1.95 -5.94
N ARG A 176 -14.49 -2.63 -4.84
CA ARG A 176 -15.20 -3.85 -4.40
C ARG A 176 -15.30 -4.93 -5.49
N VAL A 177 -14.32 -4.99 -6.40
CA VAL A 177 -14.22 -6.03 -7.42
C VAL A 177 -13.55 -7.26 -6.81
N VAL A 178 -14.18 -8.43 -7.00
CA VAL A 178 -13.69 -9.72 -6.50
C VAL A 178 -13.32 -10.62 -7.66
N ALA A 179 -12.06 -11.06 -7.73
CA ALA A 179 -11.63 -12.16 -8.59
C ALA A 179 -11.42 -13.42 -7.75
N TYR A 180 -12.04 -14.53 -8.15
CA TYR A 180 -12.10 -15.76 -7.38
C TYR A 180 -11.68 -16.97 -8.24
N ASP A 181 -10.82 -17.84 -7.69
CA ASP A 181 -10.40 -19.13 -8.30
C ASP A 181 -9.57 -19.08 -9.59
N PHE A 182 -8.95 -17.94 -9.91
CA PHE A 182 -8.12 -17.83 -11.12
C PHE A 182 -6.75 -18.50 -10.95
N ARG A 183 -6.34 -19.33 -11.91
CA ARG A 183 -5.08 -20.10 -11.84
C ARG A 183 -3.86 -19.38 -12.41
N TRP A 184 -3.98 -18.08 -12.64
CA TRP A 184 -2.88 -17.15 -12.80
C TRP A 184 -3.13 -15.89 -11.94
N VAL A 185 -3.44 -14.74 -12.53
CA VAL A 185 -3.68 -13.50 -11.76
C VAL A 185 -5.16 -13.29 -11.50
N GLY A 186 -5.54 -12.99 -10.26
CA GLY A 186 -6.89 -12.54 -9.94
C GLY A 186 -7.18 -11.15 -10.53
N LEU A 187 -6.48 -10.13 -10.03
CA LEU A 187 -6.61 -8.74 -10.46
C LEU A 187 -5.26 -8.20 -10.99
N GLY A 188 -5.21 -7.82 -12.26
CA GLY A 188 -3.99 -7.35 -12.91
C GLY A 188 -4.07 -5.89 -13.35
N VAL A 189 -2.95 -5.16 -13.18
CA VAL A 189 -2.70 -3.88 -13.86
C VAL A 189 -1.41 -4.03 -14.65
N SER A 190 -1.48 -3.80 -15.96
CA SER A 190 -0.35 -4.08 -16.85
C SER A 190 -0.30 -3.17 -18.07
N GLY A 191 0.69 -3.37 -18.93
CA GLY A 191 1.00 -2.45 -20.02
C GLY A 191 1.44 -1.09 -19.47
N SER A 192 1.25 -0.04 -20.27
CA SER A 192 1.62 1.33 -19.89
C SER A 192 0.58 2.02 -18.99
N SER A 193 -0.19 1.26 -18.21
CA SER A 193 -1.26 1.80 -17.35
C SER A 193 -0.73 2.73 -16.28
N ARG A 194 -1.48 3.80 -15.98
CA ARG A 194 -1.12 4.83 -15.00
C ARG A 194 -2.29 5.25 -14.13
N ASP A 195 -2.02 5.65 -12.89
CA ASP A 195 -3.02 6.21 -11.97
C ASP A 195 -4.24 5.30 -11.73
N VAL A 196 -4.08 3.99 -11.91
CA VAL A 196 -5.13 3.00 -11.66
C VAL A 196 -5.31 2.82 -10.16
N THR A 197 -6.56 2.81 -9.70
CA THR A 197 -6.88 2.65 -8.26
C THR A 197 -7.76 1.44 -8.03
N LEU A 198 -7.34 0.55 -7.12
CA LEU A 198 -8.11 -0.58 -6.61
C LEU A 198 -8.53 -0.26 -5.18
N VAL A 199 -9.82 -0.22 -4.90
CA VAL A 199 -10.39 0.07 -3.57
C VAL A 199 -11.21 -1.13 -3.10
N ASP A 200 -10.91 -1.67 -1.92
CA ASP A 200 -11.62 -2.79 -1.30
C ASP A 200 -11.78 -4.02 -2.22
N CYS A 201 -10.86 -4.18 -3.15
CA CYS A 201 -10.83 -5.28 -4.11
C CYS A 201 -10.27 -6.55 -3.48
N GLN A 202 -10.62 -7.71 -4.04
CA GLN A 202 -10.19 -8.99 -3.51
C GLN A 202 -9.70 -9.94 -4.60
N GLY A 203 -8.52 -10.52 -4.39
CA GLY A 203 -7.99 -11.64 -5.17
C GLY A 203 -7.92 -12.87 -4.29
N LEU A 204 -8.90 -13.77 -4.44
CA LEU A 204 -9.10 -14.89 -3.51
C LEU A 204 -8.96 -16.24 -4.21
N ARG A 205 -8.21 -17.15 -3.59
CA ARG A 205 -7.91 -18.50 -4.11
C ARG A 205 -7.32 -18.49 -5.51
N CYS A 206 -6.65 -17.39 -5.85
CA CYS A 206 -5.92 -17.24 -7.11
C CYS A 206 -4.49 -17.75 -6.95
N TYR A 207 -3.82 -18.06 -8.08
CA TYR A 207 -2.40 -18.38 -8.08
C TYR A 207 -1.59 -17.17 -7.59
N VAL A 208 -1.85 -15.99 -8.16
CA VAL A 208 -1.46 -14.69 -7.62
C VAL A 208 -2.72 -13.88 -7.37
N GLY A 209 -2.89 -13.33 -6.17
CA GLY A 209 -4.08 -12.52 -5.84
C GLY A 209 -4.18 -11.27 -6.73
N GLY A 210 -3.10 -10.51 -6.83
CA GLY A 210 -3.01 -9.36 -7.72
C GLY A 210 -1.60 -9.09 -8.26
N PHE A 211 -1.53 -8.40 -9.40
CA PHE A 211 -0.29 -8.22 -10.16
C PHE A 211 -0.17 -6.80 -10.72
N LEU A 212 0.97 -6.15 -10.48
CA LEU A 212 1.38 -4.90 -11.12
C LEU A 212 2.60 -5.17 -12.01
N ASN A 213 2.52 -4.82 -13.30
CA ASN A 213 3.65 -4.94 -14.22
C ASN A 213 4.72 -3.87 -13.95
N SER A 214 6.00 -4.19 -14.23
CA SER A 214 7.14 -3.28 -14.26
C SER A 214 6.97 -1.97 -15.05
N THR A 215 6.04 -1.91 -16.00
CA THR A 215 5.79 -0.72 -16.83
C THR A 215 4.69 0.19 -16.30
N THR A 216 4.04 -0.19 -15.19
CA THR A 216 2.97 0.61 -14.58
C THR A 216 3.53 1.73 -13.70
N ALA A 217 2.74 2.79 -13.51
CA ALA A 217 3.10 3.90 -12.63
C ALA A 217 1.89 4.46 -11.87
N GLY A 218 2.08 4.91 -10.63
CA GLY A 218 1.02 5.60 -9.89
C GLY A 218 -0.15 4.71 -9.43
N VAL A 219 0.02 3.38 -9.44
CA VAL A 219 -1.05 2.44 -9.08
C VAL A 219 -1.29 2.43 -7.57
N LYS A 220 -2.55 2.49 -7.15
CA LYS A 220 -2.96 2.51 -5.74
C LYS A 220 -3.85 1.31 -5.43
N ILE A 221 -3.51 0.54 -4.40
CA ILE A 221 -4.32 -0.54 -3.85
C ILE A 221 -4.66 -0.14 -2.40
N ARG A 222 -5.95 0.05 -2.11
CA ARG A 222 -6.42 0.50 -0.80
C ARG A 222 -7.47 -0.45 -0.25
N GLY A 223 -7.25 -0.95 0.96
CA GLY A 223 -8.17 -1.90 1.58
C GLY A 223 -8.21 -3.25 0.86
N GLY A 224 -9.22 -4.04 1.17
CA GLY A 224 -9.42 -5.35 0.54
C GLY A 224 -8.52 -6.48 1.07
N ARG A 225 -8.55 -7.62 0.37
CA ARG A 225 -7.91 -8.87 0.80
C ARG A 225 -7.36 -9.67 -0.37
N TYR A 226 -6.09 -10.04 -0.28
CA TYR A 226 -5.40 -10.87 -1.26
C TYR A 226 -4.85 -12.11 -0.57
N SER A 227 -5.47 -13.25 -0.87
CA SER A 227 -5.27 -14.49 -0.15
C SER A 227 -5.51 -15.66 -1.08
N SER A 228 -4.47 -16.45 -1.31
CA SER A 228 -4.59 -17.70 -2.05
C SER A 228 -5.28 -18.81 -1.23
N GLU A 229 -5.46 -18.57 0.08
CA GLU A 229 -6.02 -19.52 1.05
C GLU A 229 -5.32 -20.87 0.99
N TRP A 230 -4.01 -20.86 0.74
CA TRP A 230 -3.24 -22.04 0.38
C TRP A 230 -3.35 -23.14 1.42
N SER A 231 -3.32 -22.80 2.71
CA SER A 231 -3.47 -23.78 3.80
C SER A 231 -4.80 -24.54 3.80
N LYS A 232 -5.81 -24.05 3.06
CA LYS A 232 -7.13 -24.69 2.91
C LYS A 232 -7.25 -25.53 1.63
N THR A 233 -6.19 -25.62 0.84
CA THR A 233 -6.23 -26.29 -0.47
C THR A 233 -5.88 -27.77 -0.35
N GLN A 234 -6.35 -28.57 -1.32
CA GLN A 234 -5.93 -29.96 -1.42
C GLN A 234 -4.42 -30.07 -1.67
N GLU A 235 -3.84 -29.13 -2.43
CA GLU A 235 -2.40 -29.10 -2.68
C GLU A 235 -1.58 -29.01 -1.39
N PHE A 236 -1.99 -28.14 -0.45
CA PHE A 236 -1.32 -28.03 0.85
C PHE A 236 -1.35 -29.36 1.62
N ILE A 237 -2.48 -30.06 1.61
CA ILE A 237 -2.62 -31.38 2.25
C ILE A 237 -1.69 -32.39 1.57
N ASP A 238 -1.74 -32.48 0.25
CA ASP A 238 -0.98 -33.45 -0.55
C ASP A 238 0.53 -33.23 -0.42
N LYS A 239 0.97 -31.98 -0.28
CA LYS A 239 2.38 -31.62 -0.10
C LYS A 239 2.82 -31.56 1.37
N GLY A 240 1.98 -31.96 2.32
CA GLY A 240 2.31 -31.94 3.76
C GLY A 240 2.63 -30.54 4.29
N GLY A 241 2.02 -29.52 3.70
CA GLY A 241 2.25 -28.12 4.02
C GLY A 241 3.58 -27.56 3.51
N ILE A 242 4.33 -28.28 2.67
CA ILE A 242 5.58 -27.80 2.08
C ILE A 242 5.29 -27.20 0.71
N TRP A 243 5.73 -25.97 0.48
CA TRP A 243 5.68 -25.37 -0.85
C TRP A 243 6.89 -25.77 -1.68
N ASP A 244 6.67 -25.90 -2.99
CA ASP A 244 7.72 -26.08 -3.99
C ASP A 244 7.34 -25.35 -5.31
N PRO A 245 8.27 -25.19 -6.26
CA PRO A 245 8.04 -24.44 -7.50
C PRO A 245 6.96 -25.00 -8.45
N THR A 246 6.43 -26.19 -8.21
CA THR A 246 5.28 -26.76 -8.95
C THR A 246 3.94 -26.31 -8.41
N SER A 247 3.94 -25.55 -7.30
CA SER A 247 2.71 -25.07 -6.67
C SER A 247 1.85 -24.21 -7.58
N LEU A 248 0.53 -24.30 -7.38
CA LEU A 248 -0.45 -23.45 -8.05
C LEU A 248 -0.85 -22.22 -7.21
N TYR A 249 -0.13 -21.98 -6.12
CA TYR A 249 -0.41 -20.92 -5.16
C TYR A 249 0.88 -20.20 -4.79
N TYR A 250 0.97 -18.94 -5.21
CA TYR A 250 2.12 -18.07 -5.04
C TYR A 250 1.74 -16.90 -4.13
N ASP A 251 2.12 -15.69 -4.48
CA ASP A 251 2.05 -14.50 -3.66
C ASP A 251 0.64 -13.88 -3.62
N GLY A 252 0.35 -13.16 -2.53
CA GLY A 252 -0.88 -12.37 -2.45
C GLY A 252 -0.86 -11.24 -3.49
N LEU A 253 0.21 -10.44 -3.47
CA LEU A 253 0.47 -9.40 -4.45
C LEU A 253 1.88 -9.54 -5.03
N ILE A 254 1.99 -9.42 -6.35
CA ILE A 254 3.26 -9.21 -7.03
C ILE A 254 3.27 -7.78 -7.56
N VAL A 255 4.31 -7.02 -7.21
CA VAL A 255 4.45 -5.64 -7.64
C VAL A 255 5.73 -5.39 -8.43
N GLY A 256 5.57 -4.62 -9.49
CA GLY A 256 6.61 -4.00 -10.27
C GLY A 256 6.20 -2.58 -10.63
N GLY A 257 7.15 -1.84 -11.19
CA GLY A 257 6.92 -0.49 -11.68
C GLY A 257 7.22 0.55 -10.61
N ASN A 258 6.71 1.75 -10.85
CA ASN A 258 7.14 2.92 -10.09
C ASN A 258 5.96 3.58 -9.36
N GLU A 259 6.24 4.18 -8.20
CA GLU A 259 5.31 5.10 -7.52
C GLU A 259 3.96 4.44 -7.16
N TRP A 260 3.97 3.17 -6.77
CA TRP A 260 2.77 2.46 -6.33
C TRP A 260 2.52 2.60 -4.82
N LEU A 261 1.26 2.44 -4.41
CA LEU A 261 0.82 2.46 -3.01
C LEU A 261 -0.02 1.23 -2.70
N ILE A 262 0.32 0.52 -1.62
CA ILE A 262 -0.48 -0.55 -1.02
C ILE A 262 -0.80 -0.11 0.41
N ASP A 263 -2.06 0.23 0.69
CA ASP A 263 -2.46 0.81 1.97
C ASP A 263 -3.68 0.09 2.58
N GLY A 264 -3.59 -0.29 3.85
CA GLY A 264 -4.73 -0.89 4.58
C GLY A 264 -5.16 -2.27 4.07
N VAL A 265 -4.30 -2.97 3.32
CA VAL A 265 -4.61 -4.25 2.68
C VAL A 265 -4.36 -5.42 3.64
N THR A 266 -5.20 -6.46 3.57
CA THR A 266 -4.92 -7.76 4.21
C THR A 266 -4.28 -8.73 3.22
N LEU A 267 -3.08 -9.22 3.54
CA LEU A 267 -2.28 -10.13 2.73
C LEU A 267 -2.00 -11.40 3.54
N ASP A 268 -2.79 -12.45 3.34
CA ASP A 268 -2.74 -13.61 4.22
C ASP A 268 -2.86 -14.97 3.53
N ASP A 269 -2.29 -16.00 4.17
CA ASP A 269 -2.46 -17.41 3.79
C ASP A 269 -2.08 -17.69 2.32
N ASN A 270 -0.98 -17.07 1.87
CA ASN A 270 -0.44 -17.26 0.52
C ASN A 270 0.63 -18.36 0.49
N GLY A 271 0.77 -19.02 -0.67
CA GLY A 271 1.75 -20.09 -0.88
C GLY A 271 3.19 -19.58 -1.05
N GLN A 272 3.35 -18.30 -1.39
CA GLN A 272 4.62 -17.58 -1.31
C GLN A 272 4.51 -16.41 -0.33
N SER A 273 4.81 -15.19 -0.77
CA SER A 273 4.85 -14.03 0.10
C SER A 273 3.50 -13.33 0.17
N GLY A 274 3.29 -12.51 1.20
CA GLY A 274 2.11 -11.64 1.24
C GLY A 274 2.16 -10.60 0.11
N VAL A 275 3.26 -9.85 0.06
CA VAL A 275 3.63 -9.00 -1.07
C VAL A 275 5.06 -9.29 -1.49
N TYR A 276 5.25 -9.42 -2.80
CA TYR A 276 6.54 -9.66 -3.43
C TYR A 276 6.84 -8.60 -4.49
N GLY A 277 8.06 -8.08 -4.50
CA GLY A 277 8.59 -7.29 -5.60
C GLY A 277 9.96 -7.79 -6.01
N GLY A 278 10.09 -8.15 -7.30
CA GLY A 278 11.38 -8.42 -7.91
C GLY A 278 12.17 -7.13 -8.14
N GLY A 279 13.23 -7.23 -8.94
CA GLY A 279 13.94 -6.04 -9.40
C GLY A 279 13.08 -5.10 -10.24
N GLY A 280 13.41 -3.81 -10.24
CA GLY A 280 12.74 -2.77 -11.04
C GLY A 280 11.59 -2.12 -10.29
N ASN A 281 11.81 -1.84 -9.00
CA ASN A 281 10.83 -1.23 -8.11
C ASN A 281 11.41 0.06 -7.52
N PHE A 282 10.74 1.18 -7.78
CA PHE A 282 11.17 2.49 -7.32
C PHE A 282 10.02 3.29 -6.68
N GLY A 283 10.25 3.85 -5.50
CA GLY A 283 9.33 4.80 -4.87
C GLY A 283 7.99 4.21 -4.41
N GLY A 284 7.91 2.89 -4.23
CA GLY A 284 6.71 2.20 -3.77
C GLY A 284 6.49 2.27 -2.26
N VAL A 285 5.23 2.20 -1.82
CA VAL A 285 4.85 2.27 -0.40
C VAL A 285 3.93 1.11 -0.01
N VAL A 286 4.28 0.39 1.06
CA VAL A 286 3.39 -0.55 1.76
C VAL A 286 3.09 0.01 3.15
N SER A 287 1.86 0.42 3.40
CA SER A 287 1.44 1.05 4.65
C SER A 287 0.21 0.43 5.28
N ASN A 288 0.16 0.43 6.61
CA ASN A 288 -1.02 0.06 7.40
C ASN A 288 -1.62 -1.33 7.05
N CYS A 289 -0.82 -2.22 6.46
CA CYS A 289 -1.28 -3.53 6.01
C CYS A 289 -1.20 -4.56 7.15
N VAL A 290 -2.01 -5.62 7.01
CA VAL A 290 -1.95 -6.81 7.86
C VAL A 290 -1.43 -7.97 7.02
N VAL A 291 -0.21 -8.44 7.31
CA VAL A 291 0.52 -9.40 6.48
C VAL A 291 0.87 -10.64 7.30
N THR A 292 0.18 -11.76 7.08
CA THR A 292 0.21 -12.90 8.03
C THR A 292 0.11 -14.26 7.38
N ARG A 293 0.73 -15.28 7.99
CA ARG A 293 0.53 -16.70 7.63
C ARG A 293 0.88 -17.02 6.17
N ASN A 294 1.80 -16.26 5.59
CA ASN A 294 2.33 -16.56 4.26
C ASN A 294 3.46 -17.59 4.37
N TRP A 295 3.55 -18.48 3.39
CA TRP A 295 4.52 -19.59 3.44
C TRP A 295 5.95 -19.19 3.06
N ASN A 296 6.16 -18.05 2.40
CA ASN A 296 7.47 -17.44 2.27
C ASN A 296 7.57 -16.28 3.27
N LYS A 297 7.87 -15.04 2.83
CA LYS A 297 7.91 -13.90 3.74
C LYS A 297 6.58 -13.15 3.80
N GLY A 298 6.44 -12.27 4.77
CA GLY A 298 5.33 -11.31 4.75
C GLY A 298 5.51 -10.31 3.60
N ILE A 299 6.54 -9.48 3.72
CA ILE A 299 6.94 -8.45 2.75
C ILE A 299 8.31 -8.86 2.19
N ASP A 300 8.39 -9.14 0.90
CA ASP A 300 9.59 -9.67 0.24
C ASP A 300 9.99 -8.81 -0.97
N PHE A 301 11.12 -8.12 -0.89
CA PHE A 301 11.67 -7.41 -2.03
C PHE A 301 13.12 -7.84 -2.25
N GLY A 302 13.45 -8.27 -3.46
CA GLY A 302 14.81 -8.68 -3.78
C GLY A 302 15.08 -8.77 -5.27
N VAL A 303 16.32 -8.48 -5.66
CA VAL A 303 16.80 -8.74 -7.01
C VAL A 303 17.29 -10.17 -7.10
N VAL A 304 16.78 -10.93 -8.07
CA VAL A 304 17.33 -12.25 -8.41
C VAL A 304 18.41 -12.06 -9.47
N GLY A 305 19.67 -12.30 -9.10
CA GLY A 305 20.82 -12.14 -9.99
C GLY A 305 21.59 -10.84 -9.76
N ALA A 306 22.31 -10.38 -10.78
CA ALA A 306 23.11 -9.15 -10.69
C ALA A 306 22.19 -7.91 -10.66
N VAL A 307 22.49 -6.99 -9.75
CA VAL A 307 21.81 -5.69 -9.68
C VAL A 307 22.28 -4.83 -10.85
N THR A 308 21.31 -4.24 -11.55
CA THR A 308 21.48 -3.23 -12.59
C THR A 308 20.62 -2.02 -12.25
N PRO A 309 20.84 -0.85 -12.86
CA PRO A 309 19.98 0.31 -12.66
C PRO A 309 18.50 0.03 -12.98
N GLU A 310 18.23 -0.83 -13.97
CA GLU A 310 16.88 -1.14 -14.44
C GLU A 310 16.13 -2.10 -13.52
N ASN A 311 16.85 -2.96 -12.79
CA ASN A 311 16.26 -3.92 -11.87
C ASN A 311 16.49 -3.54 -10.39
N ALA A 312 16.91 -2.31 -10.10
CA ALA A 312 17.15 -1.87 -8.73
C ALA A 312 15.87 -1.89 -7.89
N ILE A 313 16.06 -2.06 -6.58
CA ILE A 313 15.02 -1.89 -5.55
C ILE A 313 15.44 -0.69 -4.72
N ASP A 314 14.71 0.41 -4.87
CA ASP A 314 15.19 1.69 -4.36
C ASP A 314 14.07 2.60 -3.87
N GLN A 315 14.33 3.32 -2.78
CA GLN A 315 13.40 4.29 -2.18
C GLN A 315 12.01 3.72 -1.81
N LEU A 316 11.95 2.44 -1.41
CA LEU A 316 10.70 1.84 -0.94
C LEU A 316 10.42 2.20 0.52
N VAL A 317 9.14 2.32 0.89
CA VAL A 317 8.72 2.63 2.25
C VAL A 317 7.77 1.55 2.78
N PHE A 318 8.08 1.02 3.96
CA PHE A 318 7.28 0.03 4.68
C PHE A 318 6.90 0.61 6.05
N SER A 319 5.66 1.06 6.21
CA SER A 319 5.25 1.87 7.37
C SER A 319 3.99 1.38 8.08
N GLY A 320 4.02 1.28 9.41
CA GLY A 320 2.81 1.03 10.22
C GLY A 320 2.14 -0.33 9.97
N ASN A 321 2.84 -1.30 9.37
CA ASN A 321 2.29 -2.61 9.06
C ASN A 321 2.29 -3.52 10.29
N THR A 322 1.35 -4.46 10.34
CA THR A 322 1.40 -5.62 11.23
C THR A 322 1.82 -6.85 10.43
N VAL A 323 3.04 -7.33 10.66
CA VAL A 323 3.62 -8.46 9.94
C VAL A 323 3.94 -9.58 10.92
N LYS A 324 3.29 -10.74 10.78
CA LYS A 324 3.44 -11.83 11.76
C LYS A 324 3.22 -13.22 11.20
N GLY A 325 3.94 -14.18 11.77
CA GLY A 325 3.69 -15.61 11.53
C GLY A 325 3.87 -16.01 10.06
N ASN A 326 4.79 -15.36 9.35
CA ASN A 326 5.21 -15.77 8.02
C ASN A 326 6.39 -16.75 8.14
N LYS A 327 6.45 -17.75 7.26
CA LYS A 327 7.26 -18.96 7.51
C LYS A 327 8.77 -18.72 7.38
N THR A 328 9.21 -17.90 6.43
CA THR A 328 10.64 -17.73 6.09
C THR A 328 11.20 -16.35 6.42
N GLY A 329 10.39 -15.48 7.04
CA GLY A 329 10.76 -14.13 7.46
C GLY A 329 9.56 -13.18 7.41
N ASP A 330 9.58 -12.10 8.17
CA ASP A 330 8.45 -11.15 8.16
C ASP A 330 8.68 -10.03 7.13
N ILE A 331 9.71 -9.19 7.30
CA ILE A 331 10.09 -8.14 6.33
C ILE A 331 11.50 -8.43 5.81
N HIS A 332 11.64 -8.53 4.50
CA HIS A 332 12.89 -8.90 3.84
C HIS A 332 13.17 -7.98 2.65
N LEU A 333 14.35 -7.34 2.66
CA LEU A 333 14.91 -6.62 1.52
C LEU A 333 16.26 -7.24 1.15
N SER A 334 16.47 -7.63 -0.10
CA SER A 334 17.77 -8.06 -0.63
C SER A 334 18.26 -7.10 -1.70
N ASP A 335 19.51 -6.66 -1.55
CA ASP A 335 20.17 -5.77 -2.52
C ASP A 335 19.38 -4.48 -2.78
N ALA A 336 18.70 -4.00 -1.74
CA ALA A 336 17.88 -2.81 -1.78
C ALA A 336 18.66 -1.57 -1.33
N THR A 337 18.31 -0.42 -1.88
CA THR A 337 18.93 0.85 -1.52
C THR A 337 17.94 1.89 -1.04
N ARG A 338 18.37 2.72 -0.08
CA ARG A 338 17.63 3.91 0.38
C ARG A 338 16.17 3.65 0.80
N CYS A 339 15.87 2.43 1.23
CA CYS A 339 14.53 2.05 1.68
C CYS A 339 14.33 2.42 3.16
N LEU A 340 13.08 2.64 3.55
CA LEU A 340 12.67 2.97 4.91
C LEU A 340 11.69 1.93 5.48
N ILE A 341 12.07 1.26 6.56
CA ILE A 341 11.22 0.35 7.32
C ILE A 341 10.93 1.00 8.66
N ILE A 342 9.71 1.52 8.86
CA ILE A 342 9.40 2.39 10.01
C ILE A 342 8.10 2.03 10.73
N GLY A 343 8.13 2.01 12.07
CA GLY A 343 6.92 1.94 12.88
C GLY A 343 6.08 0.67 12.71
N ASN A 344 6.67 -0.42 12.19
CA ASN A 344 5.96 -1.68 11.99
C ASN A 344 5.89 -2.49 13.30
N ARG A 345 4.85 -3.33 13.42
CA ARG A 345 4.71 -4.34 14.46
C ARG A 345 5.05 -5.71 13.87
N VAL A 346 6.17 -6.29 14.30
CA VAL A 346 6.70 -7.55 13.77
C VAL A 346 6.70 -8.63 14.84
N GLU A 347 6.11 -9.80 14.54
CA GLU A 347 6.07 -10.95 15.45
C GLU A 347 6.50 -12.25 14.74
N THR A 348 7.72 -12.68 15.02
CA THR A 348 8.33 -13.87 14.40
C THR A 348 8.40 -15.02 15.42
N THR A 349 7.92 -16.19 15.01
CA THR A 349 8.04 -17.43 15.81
C THR A 349 8.89 -18.50 15.12
N GLU A 350 9.12 -18.33 13.83
CA GLU A 350 9.88 -19.22 12.98
C GLU A 350 11.39 -18.97 13.13
N PRO A 351 12.27 -19.94 12.84
CA PRO A 351 13.72 -19.81 13.02
C PRO A 351 14.37 -18.90 11.96
N THR A 352 13.88 -17.68 11.81
CA THR A 352 14.28 -16.67 10.83
C THR A 352 14.39 -15.30 11.49
N PHE A 353 14.73 -14.27 10.71
CA PHE A 353 14.69 -12.89 11.17
C PHE A 353 13.27 -12.31 11.08
N GLY A 354 12.99 -11.30 11.90
CA GLY A 354 11.79 -10.47 11.76
C GLY A 354 11.98 -9.41 10.67
N ILE A 355 13.09 -8.67 10.71
CA ILE A 355 13.46 -7.72 9.67
C ILE A 355 14.86 -8.05 9.17
N GLY A 356 15.01 -8.26 7.85
CA GLY A 356 16.28 -8.62 7.22
C GLY A 356 16.67 -7.67 6.09
N LEU A 357 17.90 -7.16 6.14
CA LEU A 357 18.60 -6.57 5.01
C LEU A 357 19.66 -7.55 4.51
N ASN A 358 19.40 -8.17 3.37
CA ASN A 358 20.24 -9.17 2.72
C ASN A 358 21.04 -8.60 1.55
N GLY A 359 22.01 -9.38 1.07
CA GLY A 359 22.87 -9.00 -0.04
C GLY A 359 23.70 -7.74 0.24
N ALA A 360 24.02 -6.99 -0.80
CA ALA A 360 24.75 -5.73 -0.73
C ALA A 360 23.83 -4.53 -0.46
N SER A 361 22.80 -4.70 0.38
CA SER A 361 21.85 -3.62 0.71
C SER A 361 22.57 -2.37 1.27
N GLN A 362 22.19 -1.19 0.78
CA GLN A 362 22.92 0.05 1.07
C GLN A 362 22.02 1.24 1.44
N GLY A 363 22.40 1.98 2.49
CA GLY A 363 21.75 3.25 2.81
C GLY A 363 20.30 3.13 3.29
N ASN A 364 19.87 1.94 3.71
CA ASN A 364 18.51 1.71 4.20
C ASN A 364 18.37 2.11 5.66
N THR A 365 17.15 2.43 6.09
CA THR A 365 16.84 2.80 7.48
C THR A 365 15.77 1.89 8.08
N ILE A 366 16.06 1.30 9.23
CA ILE A 366 15.12 0.53 10.07
C ILE A 366 14.89 1.33 11.36
N LEU A 367 13.73 1.97 11.50
CA LEU A 367 13.46 2.93 12.57
C LEU A 367 12.17 2.64 13.34
N GLY A 368 12.23 2.61 14.68
CA GLY A 368 11.01 2.64 15.51
C GLY A 368 10.10 1.42 15.38
N ASN A 369 10.57 0.30 14.84
CA ASN A 369 9.78 -0.92 14.69
C ASN A 369 9.72 -1.68 16.01
N ARG A 370 8.52 -2.13 16.39
CA ARG A 370 8.31 -2.95 17.59
C ARG A 370 8.37 -4.42 17.20
N ILE A 371 9.39 -5.11 17.69
CA ILE A 371 9.71 -6.47 17.25
C ILE A 371 9.67 -7.41 18.45
N ARG A 372 8.91 -8.49 18.32
CA ARG A 372 8.95 -9.64 19.23
C ARG A 372 9.36 -10.87 18.45
N SER A 373 10.44 -11.51 18.86
CA SER A 373 10.88 -12.75 18.23
C SER A 373 11.16 -13.82 19.28
N THR A 374 10.62 -15.00 19.07
CA THR A 374 11.01 -16.21 19.83
C THR A 374 11.99 -17.09 19.03
N ALA A 375 12.41 -16.64 17.85
CA ALA A 375 13.37 -17.32 17.01
C ALA A 375 14.76 -17.38 17.67
N ALA A 376 15.57 -18.37 17.29
CA ALA A 376 16.98 -18.40 17.65
C ALA A 376 17.81 -17.32 16.91
N ASN A 377 17.36 -16.97 15.70
CA ASN A 377 18.02 -15.99 14.85
C ASN A 377 17.77 -14.56 15.33
N ALA A 378 18.62 -13.64 14.86
CA ALA A 378 18.50 -12.23 15.19
C ALA A 378 17.15 -11.66 14.73
N ALA A 379 16.47 -10.92 15.62
CA ALA A 379 15.21 -10.27 15.29
C ALA A 379 15.38 -9.22 14.17
N ILE A 380 16.48 -8.46 14.20
CA ILE A 380 16.94 -7.64 13.07
C ILE A 380 18.28 -8.19 12.57
N PHE A 381 18.33 -8.52 11.29
CA PHE A 381 19.51 -9.01 10.61
C PHE A 381 19.96 -8.02 9.51
N VAL A 382 21.24 -7.67 9.52
CA VAL A 382 21.89 -6.90 8.45
C VAL A 382 23.10 -7.71 7.98
N ASN A 383 23.09 -8.09 6.70
CA ASN A 383 24.12 -8.92 6.10
C ASN A 383 25.51 -8.27 6.20
N THR A 384 26.56 -9.08 6.28
CA THR A 384 27.94 -8.61 6.37
C THR A 384 28.41 -7.82 5.15
N THR A 385 27.79 -8.04 3.98
CA THR A 385 28.07 -7.27 2.75
C THR A 385 27.28 -5.97 2.66
N ALA A 386 26.29 -5.75 3.54
CA ALA A 386 25.47 -4.55 3.56
C ALA A 386 26.22 -3.39 4.24
N THR A 387 26.11 -2.18 3.69
CA THR A 387 26.88 -1.01 4.15
C THR A 387 26.03 0.26 4.23
N GLY A 388 26.40 1.19 5.11
CA GLY A 388 25.73 2.48 5.26
C GLY A 388 24.28 2.40 5.73
N ASN A 389 23.83 1.26 6.26
CA ASN A 389 22.46 1.10 6.75
C ASN A 389 22.35 1.60 8.19
N HIS A 390 21.17 2.11 8.55
CA HIS A 390 20.87 2.68 9.85
C HIS A 390 19.80 1.84 10.57
N VAL A 391 20.15 1.23 11.69
CA VAL A 391 19.22 0.49 12.57
C VAL A 391 19.03 1.28 13.85
N LEU A 392 17.92 2.01 13.94
CA LEU A 392 17.72 3.06 14.93
C LEU A 392 16.47 2.81 15.77
N HIS A 393 16.61 2.87 17.08
CA HIS A 393 15.50 3.01 18.02
C HIS A 393 14.36 1.98 17.83
N ASN A 394 14.71 0.71 17.58
CA ASN A 394 13.72 -0.37 17.47
C ASN A 394 13.55 -1.05 18.84
N PRO A 395 12.36 -1.03 19.48
CA PRO A 395 12.12 -1.85 20.66
C PRO A 395 12.05 -3.34 20.30
N VAL A 396 13.06 -4.10 20.71
CA VAL A 396 13.20 -5.54 20.40
C VAL A 396 13.09 -6.39 21.66
N SER A 397 12.21 -7.40 21.61
CA SER A 397 12.13 -8.48 22.61
C SER A 397 12.46 -9.80 21.92
N ALA A 398 13.70 -10.25 22.06
CA ALA A 398 14.23 -11.49 21.47
C ALA A 398 15.45 -12.01 22.25
N SER A 399 15.77 -13.29 22.11
CA SER A 399 17.03 -13.87 22.63
C SER A 399 18.25 -13.27 21.94
N THR A 400 18.18 -13.10 20.63
CA THR A 400 19.17 -12.39 19.81
C THR A 400 18.49 -11.17 19.18
N ALA A 401 18.80 -9.97 19.66
CA ALA A 401 18.11 -8.76 19.18
C ALA A 401 18.62 -8.31 17.80
N TYR A 402 19.95 -8.25 17.62
CA TYR A 402 20.58 -7.67 16.44
C TYR A 402 21.75 -8.54 15.96
N SER A 403 21.89 -8.66 14.64
CA SER A 403 23.10 -9.12 13.96
C SER A 403 23.45 -8.07 12.92
N VAL A 404 24.33 -7.14 13.29
CA VAL A 404 24.72 -5.97 12.47
C VAL A 404 26.22 -5.77 12.54
N ASN A 405 26.89 -5.67 11.39
CA ASN A 405 28.29 -5.24 11.35
C ASN A 405 28.37 -3.73 11.61
N ALA A 406 28.67 -3.35 12.84
CA ALA A 406 28.73 -1.95 13.29
C ALA A 406 29.90 -1.14 12.67
N ALA A 407 30.90 -1.80 12.08
CA ALA A 407 31.97 -1.08 11.36
C ALA A 407 31.49 -0.52 10.00
N ALA A 408 30.45 -1.13 9.43
CA ALA A 408 29.91 -0.78 8.13
C ALA A 408 28.51 -0.15 8.21
N ASN A 409 27.86 -0.19 9.38
CA ASN A 409 26.47 0.22 9.58
C ASN A 409 26.28 0.90 10.93
N VAL A 410 25.25 1.73 11.05
CA VAL A 410 24.92 2.43 12.30
C VAL A 410 23.89 1.63 13.07
N LEU A 411 24.18 1.32 14.34
CA LEU A 411 23.22 0.70 15.26
C LEU A 411 23.05 1.60 16.48
N THR A 412 21.84 2.14 16.67
CA THR A 412 21.43 2.77 17.94
C THR A 412 20.28 1.98 18.53
N SER A 413 20.56 1.17 19.55
CA SER A 413 19.50 0.42 20.23
C SER A 413 18.82 1.31 21.28
N LEU A 414 17.49 1.21 21.36
CA LEU A 414 16.69 1.76 22.47
C LEU A 414 16.75 0.85 23.70
N THR A 415 17.63 -0.14 23.72
CA THR A 415 17.83 -0.97 24.91
C THR A 415 18.23 -0.03 26.03
N GLY A 416 17.29 0.22 26.93
CA GLY A 416 17.56 0.74 28.25
C GLY A 416 18.49 -0.24 28.92
N THR A 417 19.78 -0.12 28.66
CA THR A 417 20.79 -0.61 29.56
C THR A 417 20.69 0.33 30.75
N THR A 418 19.77 0.03 31.66
CA THR A 418 20.06 0.31 33.06
C THR A 418 21.27 -0.55 33.37
N ILE A 419 22.47 0.00 33.20
CA ILE A 419 23.71 -0.60 33.69
C ILE A 419 23.61 -0.53 35.21
N SER A 420 22.93 -1.50 35.83
CA SER A 420 23.00 -1.71 37.27
C SER A 420 24.28 -2.48 37.56
N HIS A 421 25.42 -1.77 37.56
CA HIS A 421 26.65 -2.30 38.12
C HIS A 421 26.75 -1.83 39.57
N LYS A 422 26.79 -2.79 40.49
CA LYS A 422 26.95 -2.56 41.93
C LYS A 422 28.42 -2.41 42.35
N SER A 423 29.35 -2.32 41.39
CA SER A 423 30.78 -2.13 41.61
C SER A 423 31.42 -1.45 40.40
N ALA A 424 32.51 -0.72 40.63
CA ALA A 424 33.18 0.18 39.70
C ALA A 424 33.27 -0.35 38.26
N LEU A 425 32.72 0.43 37.31
CA LEU A 425 32.88 0.21 35.88
C LEU A 425 34.17 0.91 35.43
N THR A 426 35.19 0.13 35.08
CA THR A 426 36.37 0.64 34.38
C THR A 426 36.10 0.55 32.88
N VAL A 427 35.92 1.69 32.21
CA VAL A 427 35.88 1.76 30.75
C VAL A 427 37.27 2.13 30.28
N ASP A 428 37.99 1.17 29.71
CA ASP A 428 39.30 1.43 29.10
C ASP A 428 39.10 2.03 27.70
N LEU A 429 39.34 3.33 27.58
CA LEU A 429 39.14 4.10 26.34
C LEU A 429 40.33 4.01 25.38
N ALA A 430 41.41 3.30 25.75
CA ALA A 430 42.63 3.23 24.92
C ALA A 430 42.51 2.26 23.72
N ALA A 431 41.54 1.35 23.70
CA ALA A 431 41.47 0.28 22.71
C ALA A 431 40.48 0.51 21.54
N ASN A 432 39.75 1.63 21.51
CA ASN A 432 38.69 1.87 20.51
C ASN A 432 38.91 3.19 19.75
N SER A 433 39.88 3.19 18.83
CA SER A 433 40.21 4.33 17.96
C SER A 433 39.20 4.59 16.83
N GLY A 434 37.94 4.15 16.96
CA GLY A 434 36.94 4.20 15.88
C GLY A 434 35.54 4.66 16.28
N PHE A 435 35.34 5.13 17.51
CA PHE A 435 34.02 5.54 17.99
C PHE A 435 33.84 7.07 17.85
N GLU A 436 33.22 7.53 16.76
CA GLU A 436 32.61 8.85 16.70
C GLU A 436 31.17 8.77 17.20
N GLY A 437 31.00 8.79 18.53
CA GLY A 437 29.69 8.74 19.17
C GLY A 437 29.67 9.50 20.48
N ARG A 438 28.53 10.14 20.78
CA ARG A 438 28.26 10.73 22.10
C ARG A 438 27.98 9.62 23.10
N LEU A 439 28.87 9.42 24.06
CA LEU A 439 28.59 8.65 25.26
C LEU A 439 27.76 9.50 26.23
N ALA A 440 26.45 9.31 26.26
CA ALA A 440 25.60 9.92 27.29
C ALA A 440 25.66 9.06 28.57
N LEU A 441 26.51 9.45 29.52
CA LEU A 441 26.50 8.90 30.87
C LEU A 441 25.40 9.60 31.68
N SER A 442 24.30 8.88 31.95
CA SER A 442 23.33 9.27 32.97
C SER A 442 23.81 8.74 34.32
N VAL A 443 24.28 9.62 35.19
CA VAL A 443 24.56 9.28 36.59
C VAL A 443 23.36 9.75 37.41
N THR A 444 22.51 8.82 37.83
CA THR A 444 21.48 9.12 38.83
C THR A 444 22.14 9.08 40.21
N ALA A 445 22.37 10.24 40.80
CA ALA A 445 22.84 10.32 42.17
C ALA A 445 21.73 9.82 43.12
N SER A 446 21.98 8.73 43.84
CA SER A 446 21.24 8.47 45.08
C SER A 446 21.61 9.56 46.09
N ALA A 447 20.67 9.96 46.95
CA ALA A 447 20.78 11.11 47.86
C ALA A 447 22.05 11.18 48.73
N ASP A 448 22.83 10.10 48.85
CA ASP A 448 23.94 9.99 49.79
C ASP A 448 25.34 9.80 49.17
N ASN A 449 25.58 10.10 47.88
CA ASN A 449 26.96 10.09 47.36
C ASN A 449 27.21 11.08 46.21
N THR A 450 27.83 12.21 46.54
CA THR A 450 28.30 13.24 45.61
C THR A 450 29.79 13.07 45.28
N TYR A 451 30.19 12.06 44.50
CA TYR A 451 31.45 12.14 43.74
C TYR A 451 31.43 11.20 42.53
N ALA A 452 31.50 11.77 41.32
CA ALA A 452 31.96 11.06 40.13
C ALA A 452 33.46 11.36 39.98
N GLN A 453 34.33 10.44 40.40
CA GLN A 453 35.75 10.52 40.05
C GLN A 453 35.93 9.98 38.64
N ILE A 454 36.08 10.89 37.68
CA ILE A 454 36.64 10.57 36.37
C ILE A 454 38.16 10.59 36.57
N ALA A 455 38.80 9.42 36.60
CA ALA A 455 40.25 9.31 36.60
C ALA A 455 40.78 9.72 35.21
N SER A 456 40.84 11.04 34.99
CA SER A 456 41.50 11.67 33.86
C SER A 456 42.76 12.33 34.43
N ASN A 457 43.92 12.08 33.82
CA ASN A 457 45.18 12.78 34.14
C ASN A 457 45.16 14.27 33.74
N MET A 458 44.00 14.82 33.35
CA MET A 458 43.79 16.25 33.17
C MET A 458 42.59 16.74 34.00
N PRO A 459 42.72 17.86 34.74
CA PRO A 459 41.65 18.38 35.56
C PRO A 459 40.49 18.90 34.69
N VAL A 460 39.32 18.29 34.82
CA VAL A 460 38.05 18.84 34.32
C VAL A 460 37.55 19.85 35.36
N ARG A 461 37.55 21.13 35.04
CA ARG A 461 36.93 22.18 35.87
C ARG A 461 35.55 22.51 35.30
N PHE A 462 34.52 22.38 36.12
CA PHE A 462 33.24 23.03 35.85
C PHE A 462 33.36 24.48 36.31
N ALA A 463 33.36 25.42 35.35
CA ALA A 463 33.28 26.83 35.68
C ALA A 463 31.81 27.19 35.91
N ASP A 464 31.46 27.58 37.14
CA ASP A 464 30.17 28.21 37.45
C ASP A 464 30.16 29.62 36.85
N GLY A 465 29.92 29.70 35.54
CA GLY A 465 29.47 30.93 34.90
C GLY A 465 27.94 30.96 34.95
N GLY A 466 27.37 31.90 35.71
CA GLY A 466 25.93 32.06 35.93
C GLY A 466 25.11 32.42 34.67
N GLY A 467 25.04 31.51 33.71
CA GLY A 467 24.20 31.57 32.52
C GLY A 467 23.82 30.16 32.06
N VAL A 468 22.65 30.01 31.43
CA VAL A 468 21.92 28.76 31.15
C VAL A 468 22.61 27.82 30.12
N ARG A 469 23.93 27.84 30.00
CA ARG A 469 24.69 26.96 29.09
C ARG A 469 25.83 26.29 29.83
N LYS A 470 25.62 25.04 30.25
CA LYS A 470 26.71 24.18 30.73
C LYS A 470 27.44 23.61 29.51
N GLN A 471 28.61 24.14 29.20
CA GLN A 471 29.52 23.58 28.21
C GLN A 471 30.40 22.53 28.87
N ILE A 472 30.58 21.38 28.22
CA ILE A 472 31.57 20.38 28.60
C ILE A 472 32.77 20.60 27.69
N GLN A 473 33.91 20.96 28.28
CA GLN A 473 35.15 21.17 27.56
C GLN A 473 36.06 19.96 27.81
N VAL A 474 36.35 19.18 26.76
CA VAL A 474 37.29 18.07 26.81
C VAL A 474 38.34 18.30 25.73
N GLY A 475 39.61 18.42 26.12
CA GLY A 475 40.75 18.36 25.20
C GLY A 475 40.82 19.42 24.09
N GLY A 476 40.35 20.65 24.34
CA GLY A 476 40.51 21.75 23.39
C GLY A 476 39.57 21.74 22.18
N VAL A 477 38.69 20.74 22.04
CA VAL A 477 37.65 20.73 20.99
C VAL A 477 36.38 21.37 21.55
N GLN A 478 36.05 22.58 21.08
CA GLN A 478 34.75 23.19 21.33
C GLN A 478 33.73 22.64 20.33
N SER A 479 32.76 21.86 20.81
CA SER A 479 31.53 21.62 20.05
C SER A 479 30.72 22.92 20.04
N THR A 480 30.69 23.59 18.89
CA THR A 480 29.90 24.82 18.67
C THR A 480 28.44 24.52 18.30
N ALA A 481 28.10 23.25 18.02
CA ALA A 481 26.75 22.84 17.66
C ALA A 481 25.87 22.63 18.91
N PRO A 482 24.73 23.34 19.04
CA PRO A 482 23.82 23.16 20.15
C PRO A 482 23.28 21.73 20.19
N ILE A 483 23.17 21.16 21.39
CA ILE A 483 22.47 19.88 21.59
C ILE A 483 20.98 20.17 21.51
N ILE A 484 20.35 19.75 20.42
CA ILE A 484 18.91 19.88 20.23
C ILE A 484 18.25 18.63 20.83
N PRO A 485 17.38 18.76 21.86
CA PRO A 485 16.59 17.63 22.34
C PRO A 485 15.73 17.08 21.19
N GLN A 486 15.71 15.76 20.99
CA GLN A 486 14.99 15.12 19.87
C GLN A 486 13.50 14.84 20.17
N GLY A 487 12.99 15.22 21.35
CA GLY A 487 11.57 15.12 21.69
C GLY A 487 11.21 15.67 23.05
N GLY A 488 9.92 15.90 23.26
CA GLY A 488 9.33 16.50 24.46
C GLY A 488 7.94 17.09 24.17
N ASN A 489 7.34 17.80 25.12
CA ASN A 489 6.04 18.45 24.90
C ASN A 489 6.19 19.71 24.01
N THR A 490 5.07 20.25 23.52
CA THR A 490 5.06 21.47 22.69
C THR A 490 5.81 22.66 23.30
N ALA A 491 5.75 22.82 24.63
CA ALA A 491 6.46 23.90 25.35
C ALA A 491 7.99 23.67 25.43
N SER A 492 8.45 22.45 25.18
CA SER A 492 9.87 22.06 25.23
C SER A 492 10.52 22.03 23.84
N ARG A 493 9.80 22.46 22.79
CA ARG A 493 10.38 22.59 21.46
C ARG A 493 11.55 23.59 21.52
N PRO A 494 12.70 23.27 20.93
CA PRO A 494 13.82 24.19 20.92
C PRO A 494 13.50 25.43 20.09
N THR A 495 13.94 26.59 20.59
CA THR A 495 13.95 27.84 19.81
C THR A 495 15.13 27.78 18.85
N MET A 496 14.82 27.63 17.57
CA MET A 496 15.81 27.50 16.50
C MET A 496 16.21 28.87 15.97
N ALA A 497 17.44 29.00 15.45
CA ALA A 497 17.84 30.24 14.79
C ALA A 497 17.16 30.32 13.41
N SER A 498 16.67 31.51 13.03
CA SER A 498 16.10 31.73 11.70
C SER A 498 17.14 31.43 10.62
N GLY A 499 16.85 30.50 9.73
CA GLY A 499 17.72 30.12 8.61
C GLY A 499 18.91 29.21 8.94
N GLY A 500 19.17 28.87 10.21
CA GLY A 500 20.35 28.10 10.62
C GLY A 500 20.18 26.58 10.73
N ASP A 501 18.95 26.09 10.84
CA ASP A 501 18.67 24.71 11.26
C ASP A 501 17.59 24.01 10.40
N PHE A 502 17.54 24.34 9.10
CA PHE A 502 16.55 23.76 8.19
C PHE A 502 16.61 22.22 8.21
N GLY A 503 15.46 21.58 8.41
CA GLY A 503 15.33 20.12 8.50
C GLY A 503 15.55 19.55 9.90
N ALA A 504 15.79 20.37 10.93
CA ALA A 504 15.87 19.89 12.30
C ALA A 504 14.58 19.17 12.70
N PHE A 505 14.71 18.01 13.34
CA PHE A 505 13.61 17.12 13.71
C PHE A 505 13.32 17.17 15.21
N TYR A 506 12.05 17.13 15.58
CA TYR A 506 11.59 17.01 16.97
C TYR A 506 10.35 16.12 17.04
N PHE A 507 10.29 15.17 17.98
CA PHE A 507 9.06 14.42 18.24
C PHE A 507 8.23 15.11 19.32
N ASP A 508 7.12 15.74 18.93
CA ASP A 508 6.23 16.44 19.87
C ASP A 508 5.27 15.45 20.53
N LEU A 509 5.48 15.23 21.83
CA LEU A 509 4.69 14.31 22.65
C LEU A 509 3.27 14.82 22.94
N THR A 510 3.03 16.13 22.89
CA THR A 510 1.68 16.69 23.02
C THR A 510 0.87 16.41 21.76
N LEU A 511 1.51 16.49 20.59
CA LEU A 511 0.85 16.23 19.30
C LEU A 511 0.90 14.74 18.88
N GLY A 512 1.74 13.93 19.53
CA GLY A 512 1.92 12.52 19.21
C GLY A 512 2.52 12.25 17.83
N LYS A 513 3.23 13.23 17.24
CA LYS A 513 3.75 13.15 15.86
C LYS A 513 5.09 13.87 15.68
N PRO A 514 5.89 13.45 14.69
CA PRO A 514 7.13 14.16 14.33
C PRO A 514 6.85 15.52 13.67
N ILE A 515 7.71 16.49 13.96
CA ILE A 515 7.69 17.84 13.40
C ILE A 515 9.09 18.25 12.96
N PHE A 516 9.19 19.15 11.98
CA PHE A 516 10.42 19.54 11.30
C PHE A 516 10.54 21.07 11.21
N TRP A 517 11.71 21.62 11.48
CA TRP A 517 11.96 23.05 11.33
C TRP A 517 12.20 23.39 9.85
N ASN A 518 11.35 24.24 9.27
CA ASN A 518 11.51 24.66 7.86
C ASN A 518 12.37 25.93 7.70
N GLY A 519 13.15 26.30 8.72
CA GLY A 519 13.92 27.55 8.75
C GLY A 519 13.20 28.73 9.41
N THR A 520 11.87 28.66 9.56
CA THR A 520 11.05 29.75 10.16
C THR A 520 10.06 29.29 11.23
N VAL A 521 9.43 28.12 11.05
CA VAL A 521 8.48 27.52 11.99
C VAL A 521 8.61 25.99 12.00
N TRP A 522 8.05 25.36 13.02
CA TRP A 522 7.87 23.92 13.04
C TRP A 522 6.71 23.52 12.13
N LYS A 523 6.91 22.48 11.32
CA LYS A 523 5.95 21.90 10.39
C LYS A 523 5.74 20.43 10.70
N ASP A 524 4.54 19.90 10.55
CA ASP A 524 4.37 18.45 10.51
C ASP A 524 4.66 17.87 9.12
N ALA A 525 4.52 16.54 8.99
CA ALA A 525 4.77 15.83 7.73
C ALA A 525 3.82 16.24 6.59
N ALA A 526 2.69 16.89 6.88
CA ALA A 526 1.77 17.41 5.87
C ALA A 526 2.09 18.87 5.48
N GLY A 527 3.14 19.46 6.06
CA GLY A 527 3.52 20.86 5.83
C GLY A 527 2.69 21.89 6.62
N ALA A 528 1.80 21.43 7.51
CA ALA A 528 1.01 22.32 8.36
C ALA A 528 1.88 22.90 9.49
N THR A 529 1.71 24.19 9.80
CA THR A 529 2.40 24.81 10.95
C THR A 529 1.80 24.26 12.24
N VAL A 530 2.67 23.91 13.19
CA VAL A 530 2.32 23.23 14.45
C VAL A 530 2.87 23.91 15.67
#